data_AF-A0A972B510-F1
#
_entry.id   AF-A0A972B510-F1
#
_cell.length_a   1.000
_cell.length_b   1.000
_cell.length_c   1.000
_cell.angle_alpha   90.00
_cell.angle_beta   90.00
_cell.angle_gamma   90.00
#
_symmetry.space_group_name_H-M   'P 1'
#
loop_
_entity.id
_entity.type
_entity.pdbx_description
1 polymer ?
#
loop_
_entity_poly.entity_id
_entity_poly.type
_entity_poly.pdbx_seq_one_letter_code
_entity_poly.pdbx_strand_id
1 'polypeptide(L)'
;MERESFEDRDVAEILNKHFISIKVDREERPDIDHIYMMVCQMMTGHGGWPLTIIMTPDKKPFFAGTYFPKHDRYGMPGILSVLTGVHEAWTQNKNELQNAGEQITEAIQARSTNVSGSLSDKVIHDAYKQFVNIFDEEYGGFGSAPKFPSPHNLFFLLRYWRAYGERKALDMVTKTLDSMYSGGIYDHIGFGFCRYSTDRKWLVPHFEKMLYDNALLSMAYLETYQATGNKEYADISKEIFEYIRRNMTSPEGAFYSAEDADSEGVEGLFYLWSKDEVISILGKEDGEYFCKIFGITVKGNFEGRNIPNLIKSAGIDREFVKKCREKLFAVREKRIHPFKDDKILTSWNALMAASYAMGGRILSDDSLTDMAGKAVEFIETALTGKNKRLLARYRDNEAAIPAYLDDYAYLAWAYLELYDTTFEPEFLKKAIKINDDMKRLFIDKENGGFFFYGNDAEKLIARPKDAYDGAMPSGNSVAAMNILRLSRITGKTDLVDEYENVMRCFARQILQAPLGYTHMLTSHLLYLHPSQEVILVAGNDRSSVKPFIDVLRSGFRPFTASVLYGSGFYELKELIPYIAEYPEAPEKALAYVCRNFACGKPVTNSEDLKQSLLQPG
;
A
#
# COMPACT_ATOMS: atom_id res chain seq x y z
N MET A 1 19.78 -14.01 12.94
CA MET A 1 20.71 -13.02 13.54
C MET A 1 20.26 -12.54 14.90
N GLU A 2 18.97 -12.19 15.12
CA GLU A 2 18.47 -11.85 16.47
C GLU A 2 18.79 -12.95 17.50
N ARG A 3 18.17 -14.13 17.37
CA ARG A 3 18.43 -15.29 18.25
C ARG A 3 19.87 -15.81 18.19
N GLU A 4 20.45 -15.84 16.99
CA GLU A 4 21.78 -16.45 16.77
C GLU A 4 22.94 -15.59 17.30
N SER A 5 22.80 -14.26 17.27
CA SER A 5 23.93 -13.35 17.44
C SER A 5 23.65 -12.25 18.45
N PHE A 6 22.53 -11.52 18.36
CA PHE A 6 22.29 -10.38 19.24
C PHE A 6 21.79 -10.76 20.64
N GLU A 7 21.27 -11.99 20.82
CA GLU A 7 20.96 -12.57 22.14
C GLU A 7 22.17 -13.28 22.78
N ASP A 8 23.28 -13.42 22.04
CA ASP A 8 24.47 -14.12 22.50
C ASP A 8 25.33 -13.25 23.44
N ARG A 9 25.81 -13.86 24.53
CA ARG A 9 26.59 -13.15 25.55
C ARG A 9 27.94 -12.66 25.05
N ASP A 10 28.64 -13.42 24.22
CA ASP A 10 29.98 -13.05 23.74
C ASP A 10 29.89 -11.81 22.83
N VAL A 11 28.88 -11.79 21.95
CA VAL A 11 28.59 -10.63 21.09
C VAL A 11 28.22 -9.42 21.95
N ALA A 12 27.36 -9.60 22.95
CA ALA A 12 26.94 -8.53 23.86
C ALA A 12 28.12 -7.94 24.66
N GLU A 13 29.08 -8.77 25.11
CA GLU A 13 30.27 -8.30 25.82
C GLU A 13 31.14 -7.37 24.96
N ILE A 14 31.39 -7.72 23.69
CA ILE A 14 32.16 -6.87 22.77
C ILE A 14 31.41 -5.57 22.50
N LEU A 15 30.11 -5.66 22.20
CA LEU A 15 29.27 -4.49 21.96
C LEU A 15 29.28 -3.54 23.15
N ASN A 16 29.06 -4.03 24.37
CA ASN A 16 29.03 -3.22 25.59
C ASN A 16 30.37 -2.58 25.93
N LYS A 17 31.48 -3.25 25.58
CA LYS A 17 32.83 -2.76 25.89
C LYS A 17 33.32 -1.71 24.90
N HIS A 18 32.94 -1.82 23.63
CA HIS A 18 33.60 -1.08 22.54
C HIS A 18 32.65 -0.21 21.69
N PHE A 19 31.34 -0.39 21.80
CA PHE A 19 30.35 0.27 20.94
C PHE A 19 29.22 0.91 21.74
N ILE A 20 28.57 1.91 21.15
CA ILE A 20 27.26 2.39 21.60
C ILE A 20 26.22 1.71 20.71
N SER A 21 25.53 0.71 21.26
CA SER A 21 24.55 -0.07 20.51
C SER A 21 23.19 0.61 20.51
N ILE A 22 22.65 0.87 19.31
CA ILE A 22 21.33 1.50 19.13
C ILE A 22 20.48 0.55 18.27
N LYS A 23 19.40 0.02 18.85
CA LYS A 23 18.38 -0.72 18.09
C LYS A 23 17.36 0.28 17.56
N VAL A 24 17.13 0.26 16.25
CA VAL A 24 16.16 1.14 15.58
C VAL A 24 15.05 0.29 15.01
N ASP A 25 13.81 0.63 15.32
CA ASP A 25 12.64 0.08 14.64
C ASP A 25 12.44 0.84 13.31
N ARG A 26 12.53 0.12 12.19
CA ARG A 26 12.40 0.70 10.84
C ARG A 26 11.00 1.20 10.52
N GLU A 27 9.98 0.71 11.21
CA GLU A 27 8.59 1.12 10.98
C GLU A 27 8.27 2.40 11.72
N GLU A 28 8.93 2.63 12.86
CA GLU A 28 8.85 3.89 13.60
C GLU A 28 9.79 4.96 13.03
N ARG A 29 10.98 4.57 12.54
CA ARG A 29 11.98 5.46 11.95
C ARG A 29 12.35 5.08 10.51
N PRO A 30 11.38 5.09 9.57
CA PRO A 30 11.65 4.79 8.18
C PRO A 30 12.60 5.81 7.54
N ASP A 31 12.72 7.02 8.08
CA ASP A 31 13.70 8.03 7.64
C ASP A 31 15.15 7.57 7.84
N ILE A 32 15.42 6.95 8.99
CA ILE A 32 16.72 6.37 9.29
C ILE A 32 16.97 5.17 8.39
N ASP A 33 16.00 4.25 8.33
CA ASP A 33 16.11 3.04 7.51
C ASP A 33 16.40 3.36 6.04
N HIS A 34 15.65 4.31 5.45
CA HIS A 34 15.82 4.69 4.05
C HIS A 34 17.24 5.19 3.75
N ILE A 35 17.75 6.11 4.58
CA ILE A 35 19.08 6.70 4.39
C ILE A 35 20.17 5.63 4.50
N TYR A 36 20.09 4.76 5.51
CA TYR A 36 21.15 3.80 5.74
C TYR A 36 21.01 2.52 4.90
N MET A 37 19.83 2.18 4.41
CA MET A 37 19.67 1.19 3.35
C MET A 37 20.37 1.66 2.07
N MET A 38 20.25 2.94 1.73
CA MET A 38 20.97 3.53 0.60
C MET A 38 22.49 3.48 0.80
N VAL A 39 22.97 3.77 2.02
CA VAL A 39 24.39 3.60 2.40
C VAL A 39 24.83 2.15 2.14
N CYS A 40 24.07 1.17 2.62
CA CYS A 40 24.39 -0.24 2.46
C CYS A 40 24.47 -0.67 0.99
N GLN A 41 23.51 -0.23 0.18
CA GLN A 41 23.50 -0.48 -1.26
C GLN A 41 24.69 0.17 -1.97
N MET A 42 25.08 1.38 -1.58
CA MET A 42 26.26 2.04 -2.14
C MET A 42 27.57 1.33 -1.77
N MET A 43 27.66 0.80 -0.55
CA MET A 43 28.88 0.16 -0.06
C MET A 43 29.02 -1.31 -0.52
N THR A 44 27.91 -2.04 -0.60
CA THR A 44 27.92 -3.50 -0.83
C THR A 44 27.34 -3.91 -2.18
N GLY A 45 26.69 -2.98 -2.90
CA GLY A 45 25.98 -3.26 -4.15
C GLY A 45 24.59 -3.88 -3.94
N HIS A 46 24.24 -4.28 -2.72
CA HIS A 46 22.94 -4.85 -2.37
C HIS A 46 22.43 -4.27 -1.03
N GLY A 47 21.19 -4.56 -0.69
CA GLY A 47 20.59 -4.13 0.58
C GLY A 47 19.65 -5.19 1.10
N GLY A 48 19.24 -5.05 2.36
CA GLY A 48 18.31 -5.97 2.99
C GLY A 48 18.35 -5.88 4.51
N TRP A 49 17.44 -6.62 5.13
CA TRP A 49 17.37 -6.76 6.58
C TRP A 49 17.79 -8.17 7.00
N PRO A 50 18.36 -8.36 8.21
CA PRO A 50 18.70 -7.33 9.20
C PRO A 50 19.80 -6.39 8.69
N LEU A 51 19.73 -5.09 9.02
CA LEU A 51 20.68 -4.07 8.57
C LEU A 51 21.59 -3.62 9.72
N THR A 52 22.91 -3.77 9.56
CA THR A 52 23.92 -3.33 10.53
C THR A 52 24.71 -2.17 9.96
N ILE A 53 24.76 -1.05 10.68
CA ILE A 53 25.52 0.15 10.31
C ILE A 53 26.47 0.52 11.43
N ILE A 54 27.72 0.84 11.07
CA ILE A 54 28.68 1.43 12.01
C ILE A 54 29.13 2.78 11.48
N MET A 55 29.10 3.78 12.35
CA MET A 55 29.28 5.18 12.02
C MET A 55 30.10 5.91 13.07
N THR A 56 30.65 7.06 12.69
CA THR A 56 31.34 7.95 13.62
C THR A 56 30.34 8.65 14.57
N PRO A 57 30.80 9.26 15.68
CA PRO A 57 29.95 10.08 16.55
C PRO A 57 29.24 11.25 15.83
N ASP A 58 29.78 11.69 14.70
CA ASP A 58 29.18 12.73 13.84
C ASP A 58 28.14 12.17 12.85
N LYS A 59 27.64 10.95 13.09
CA LYS A 59 26.64 10.23 12.29
C LYS A 59 27.10 9.87 10.87
N LYS A 60 28.41 9.86 10.59
CA LYS A 60 28.96 9.52 9.26
C LYS A 60 29.22 8.01 9.16
N PRO A 61 28.48 7.26 8.33
CA PRO A 61 28.64 5.80 8.24
C PRO A 61 29.91 5.44 7.48
N PHE A 62 30.66 4.46 8.00
CA PHE A 62 31.87 3.93 7.35
C PHE A 62 31.84 2.40 7.20
N PHE A 63 30.80 1.74 7.71
CA PHE A 63 30.56 0.31 7.50
C PHE A 63 29.06 0.05 7.42
N ALA A 64 28.67 -0.86 6.53
CA ALA A 64 27.30 -1.34 6.38
C ALA A 64 27.29 -2.80 5.94
N GLY A 65 26.32 -3.56 6.41
CA GLY A 65 26.09 -4.92 5.95
C GLY A 65 24.75 -5.48 6.42
N THR A 66 24.40 -6.66 5.92
CA THR A 66 23.09 -7.28 6.17
C THR A 66 23.22 -8.41 7.20
N TYR A 67 23.10 -9.66 6.76
CA TYR A 67 23.25 -10.83 7.62
C TYR A 67 24.72 -11.15 7.90
N PHE A 68 25.03 -11.34 9.18
CA PHE A 68 26.31 -11.90 9.64
C PHE A 68 26.03 -13.07 10.59
N PRO A 69 26.65 -14.26 10.37
CA PRO A 69 26.62 -15.35 11.35
C PRO A 69 27.40 -14.97 12.61
N LYS A 70 27.25 -15.73 13.72
CA LYS A 70 28.03 -15.46 14.94
C LYS A 70 29.55 -15.53 14.67
N HIS A 71 29.99 -16.60 14.02
CA HIS A 71 31.38 -16.89 13.68
C HIS A 71 31.59 -16.95 12.18
N ASP A 72 32.83 -16.73 11.73
CA ASP A 72 33.22 -16.85 10.33
C ASP A 72 32.81 -18.21 9.76
N ARG A 73 32.12 -18.20 8.62
CA ARG A 73 31.64 -19.43 7.99
C ARG A 73 31.58 -19.31 6.49
N TYR A 74 32.11 -20.30 5.77
CA TYR A 74 32.10 -20.39 4.31
C TYR A 74 32.60 -19.11 3.60
N GLY A 75 33.62 -18.44 4.14
CA GLY A 75 34.16 -17.20 3.58
C GLY A 75 33.34 -15.94 3.89
N MET A 76 32.25 -16.06 4.64
CA MET A 76 31.51 -14.92 5.19
C MET A 76 32.07 -14.58 6.58
N PRO A 77 32.43 -13.31 6.83
CA PRO A 77 32.87 -12.88 8.15
C PRO A 77 31.71 -12.96 9.14
N GLY A 78 31.99 -13.45 10.35
CA GLY A 78 31.06 -13.45 11.47
C GLY A 78 31.04 -12.11 12.18
N ILE A 79 29.96 -11.83 12.90
CA ILE A 79 29.77 -10.54 13.59
C ILE A 79 30.88 -10.28 14.62
N LEU A 80 31.40 -11.32 15.30
CA LEU A 80 32.51 -11.17 16.24
C LEU A 80 33.77 -10.64 15.55
N SER A 81 34.14 -11.20 14.40
CA SER A 81 35.29 -10.77 13.61
C SER A 81 35.10 -9.35 13.07
N VAL A 82 33.88 -9.02 12.61
CA VAL A 82 33.53 -7.67 12.16
C VAL A 82 33.71 -6.66 13.29
N LEU A 83 33.14 -6.92 14.47
CA LEU A 83 33.22 -5.99 15.60
C LEU A 83 34.66 -5.80 16.09
N THR A 84 35.45 -6.87 16.19
CA THR A 84 36.87 -6.78 16.57
C THR A 84 37.67 -5.99 15.54
N GLY A 85 37.52 -6.31 14.24
CA GLY A 85 38.24 -5.61 13.18
C GLY A 85 37.89 -4.12 13.10
N VAL A 86 36.63 -3.76 13.33
CA VAL A 86 36.20 -2.36 13.38
C VAL A 86 36.78 -1.64 14.60
N HIS A 87 36.84 -2.29 15.76
CA HIS A 87 37.47 -1.72 16.95
C HIS A 87 38.97 -1.45 16.73
N GLU A 88 39.69 -2.40 16.14
CA GLU A 88 41.12 -2.24 15.80
C GLU A 88 41.32 -1.09 14.80
N ALA A 89 40.53 -1.06 13.72
CA ALA A 89 40.59 0.03 12.74
C ALA A 89 40.26 1.40 13.36
N TRP A 90 39.30 1.46 14.29
CA TRP A 90 38.95 2.70 14.99
C TRP A 90 40.05 3.20 15.93
N THR A 91 40.79 2.29 16.57
CA THR A 91 41.88 2.64 17.48
C THR A 91 43.17 2.99 16.76
N GLN A 92 43.46 2.32 15.64
CA GLN A 92 44.73 2.47 14.91
C GLN A 92 44.63 3.45 13.73
N ASN A 93 43.52 3.42 12.97
CA ASN A 93 43.35 4.11 11.68
C ASN A 93 42.13 5.05 11.67
N LYS A 94 41.85 5.72 12.80
CA LYS A 94 40.66 6.55 13.00
C LYS A 94 40.42 7.58 11.88
N ASN A 95 41.48 8.26 11.43
CA ASN A 95 41.39 9.29 10.40
C ASN A 95 40.93 8.71 9.04
N GLU A 96 41.35 7.49 8.70
CA GLU A 96 40.93 6.84 7.46
C GLU A 96 39.43 6.51 7.50
N LEU A 97 38.92 6.02 8.63
CA LEU A 97 37.49 5.75 8.81
C LEU A 97 36.65 7.03 8.77
N GLN A 98 37.15 8.13 9.35
CA GLN A 98 36.47 9.43 9.27
C GLN A 98 36.40 9.94 7.83
N ASN A 99 37.50 9.86 7.08
CA ASN A 99 37.54 10.25 5.66
C ASN A 99 36.61 9.38 4.81
N ALA A 100 36.57 8.06 5.06
CA ALA A 100 35.64 7.17 4.38
C ALA A 100 34.18 7.56 4.65
N GLY A 101 33.85 7.88 5.91
CA GLY A 101 32.52 8.36 6.27
C GLY A 101 32.14 9.70 5.63
N GLU A 102 33.11 10.59 5.44
CA GLU A 102 32.91 11.86 4.72
C GLU A 102 32.57 11.63 3.25
N GLN A 103 33.38 10.81 2.56
CA GLN A 103 33.17 10.49 1.16
C GLN A 103 31.80 9.84 0.90
N ILE A 104 31.38 8.92 1.78
CA ILE A 104 30.05 8.29 1.69
C ILE A 104 28.94 9.33 1.88
N THR A 105 29.09 10.21 2.87
CA THR A 105 28.10 11.25 3.15
C THR A 105 27.95 12.24 1.98
N GLU A 106 29.06 12.70 1.41
CA GLU A 106 29.07 13.57 0.24
C GLU A 106 28.41 12.91 -0.98
N ALA A 107 28.71 11.63 -1.22
CA ALA A 107 28.13 10.88 -2.33
C ALA A 107 26.59 10.72 -2.20
N ILE A 108 26.08 10.54 -0.98
CA ILE A 108 24.63 10.47 -0.72
C ILE A 108 23.97 11.82 -0.98
N GLN A 109 24.58 12.91 -0.51
CA GLN A 109 24.07 14.26 -0.71
C GLN A 109 24.04 14.65 -2.19
N ALA A 110 25.10 14.32 -2.94
CA ALA A 110 25.19 14.60 -4.39
C ALA A 110 24.10 13.90 -5.21
N ARG A 111 23.68 12.69 -4.80
CA ARG A 111 22.65 11.89 -5.48
C ARG A 111 21.25 12.53 -5.44
N SER A 112 21.05 13.54 -4.59
CA SER A 112 19.77 14.27 -4.45
C SER A 112 19.52 15.28 -5.60
N THR A 113 20.52 15.50 -6.46
CA THR A 113 20.43 16.39 -7.63
C THR A 113 20.05 15.61 -8.89
N ASN A 114 18.75 15.43 -9.13
CA ASN A 114 18.29 14.80 -10.37
C ASN A 114 18.16 15.83 -11.50
N VAL A 115 18.66 15.45 -12.67
CA VAL A 115 18.55 16.20 -13.91
C VAL A 115 17.13 16.02 -14.48
N SER A 116 16.55 17.12 -14.93
CA SER A 116 15.21 17.22 -15.49
C SER A 116 15.03 16.44 -16.79
N GLY A 117 13.84 15.86 -16.98
CA GLY A 117 13.39 15.27 -18.24
C GLY A 117 11.87 15.29 -18.36
N SER A 118 11.35 15.22 -19.58
CA SER A 118 9.91 15.10 -19.85
C SER A 118 9.53 13.64 -20.08
N LEU A 119 8.45 13.18 -19.45
CA LEU A 119 7.85 11.88 -19.76
C LEU A 119 6.88 12.01 -20.94
N SER A 120 6.84 10.98 -21.77
CA SER A 120 5.90 10.86 -22.87
C SER A 120 5.11 9.57 -22.72
N ASP A 121 4.00 9.46 -23.45
CA ASP A 121 3.16 8.26 -23.53
C ASP A 121 3.94 6.96 -23.80
N LYS A 122 5.10 7.07 -24.48
CA LYS A 122 6.01 5.94 -24.72
C LYS A 122 6.38 5.17 -23.45
N VAL A 123 6.61 5.85 -22.32
CA VAL A 123 7.05 5.20 -21.07
C VAL A 123 5.98 4.27 -20.50
N ILE A 124 4.70 4.62 -20.70
CA ILE A 124 3.56 3.80 -20.31
C ILE A 124 3.54 2.50 -21.11
N HIS A 125 3.72 2.58 -22.43
CA HIS A 125 3.80 1.40 -23.28
C HIS A 125 5.04 0.55 -23.01
N ASP A 126 6.19 1.17 -22.71
CA ASP A 126 7.41 0.46 -22.36
C ASP A 126 7.25 -0.32 -21.04
N ALA A 127 6.61 0.29 -20.02
CA ALA A 127 6.28 -0.39 -18.77
C ALA A 127 5.34 -1.59 -19.00
N TYR A 128 4.27 -1.41 -19.78
CA TYR A 128 3.36 -2.50 -20.13
C TYR A 128 4.08 -3.66 -20.85
N LYS A 129 4.94 -3.36 -21.84
CA LYS A 129 5.71 -4.39 -22.55
C LYS A 129 6.65 -5.15 -21.61
N GLN A 130 7.25 -4.47 -20.64
CA GLN A 130 8.07 -5.13 -19.62
C GLN A 130 7.22 -6.06 -18.76
N PHE A 131 6.03 -5.65 -18.32
CA PHE A 131 5.10 -6.54 -17.61
C PHE A 131 4.74 -7.78 -18.43
N VAL A 132 4.42 -7.62 -19.71
CA VAL A 132 4.14 -8.75 -20.61
C VAL A 132 5.31 -9.75 -20.65
N ASN A 133 6.55 -9.25 -20.67
CA ASN A 133 7.74 -10.10 -20.76
C ASN A 133 8.04 -10.88 -19.47
N ILE A 134 7.70 -10.34 -18.30
CA ILE A 134 7.99 -10.96 -17.00
C ILE A 134 6.78 -11.65 -16.37
N PHE A 135 5.62 -11.59 -17.03
CA PHE A 135 4.38 -12.17 -16.54
C PHE A 135 4.44 -13.69 -16.53
N ASP A 136 4.06 -14.28 -15.41
CA ASP A 136 3.95 -15.72 -15.25
C ASP A 136 2.58 -16.20 -15.74
N GLU A 137 2.50 -16.71 -16.96
CA GLU A 137 1.22 -17.17 -17.54
C GLU A 137 0.60 -18.37 -16.79
N GLU A 138 1.41 -19.16 -16.07
CA GLU A 138 0.95 -20.36 -15.37
C GLU A 138 0.39 -20.03 -13.99
N TYR A 139 1.10 -19.21 -13.20
CA TYR A 139 0.75 -18.90 -11.81
C TYR A 139 0.42 -17.43 -11.56
N GLY A 140 0.31 -16.60 -12.60
CA GLY A 140 0.07 -15.15 -12.48
C GLY A 140 1.20 -14.41 -11.75
N GLY A 141 1.12 -13.09 -11.62
CA GLY A 141 2.18 -12.28 -11.03
C GLY A 141 3.39 -12.08 -11.95
N PHE A 142 4.42 -11.46 -11.41
CA PHE A 142 5.54 -10.93 -12.20
C PHE A 142 6.87 -11.36 -11.60
N GLY A 143 7.78 -11.86 -12.44
CA GLY A 143 9.09 -12.33 -12.01
C GLY A 143 9.11 -13.74 -11.39
N SER A 144 10.22 -14.07 -10.74
CA SER A 144 10.47 -15.38 -10.11
C SER A 144 10.11 -15.39 -8.62
N ALA A 145 10.34 -16.53 -7.95
CA ALA A 145 10.27 -16.61 -6.49
C ALA A 145 11.44 -15.85 -5.82
N PRO A 146 11.26 -15.25 -4.64
CA PRO A 146 9.98 -15.06 -3.93
C PRO A 146 9.05 -14.08 -4.66
N LYS A 147 7.73 -14.28 -4.54
CA LYS A 147 6.71 -13.47 -5.22
C LYS A 147 5.97 -12.57 -4.24
N PHE A 148 5.96 -11.29 -4.55
CA PHE A 148 5.25 -10.25 -3.80
C PHE A 148 3.95 -9.86 -4.51
N PRO A 149 2.85 -9.60 -3.79
CA PRO A 149 1.59 -9.19 -4.40
C PRO A 149 1.67 -7.88 -5.19
N SER A 150 2.42 -6.88 -4.68
CA SER A 150 2.64 -5.56 -5.27
C SER A 150 1.42 -4.97 -6.02
N PRO A 151 0.27 -4.72 -5.35
CA PRO A 151 -1.00 -4.44 -6.02
C PRO A 151 -1.02 -3.18 -6.89
N HIS A 152 -0.10 -2.25 -6.66
CA HIS A 152 0.09 -1.05 -7.48
C HIS A 152 0.45 -1.36 -8.94
N ASN A 153 1.09 -2.51 -9.21
CA ASN A 153 1.28 -3.02 -10.57
C ASN A 153 -0.05 -3.39 -11.23
N LEU A 154 -0.99 -3.96 -10.46
CA LEU A 154 -2.32 -4.32 -10.94
C LEU A 154 -3.18 -3.07 -11.17
N PHE A 155 -3.04 -2.05 -10.32
CA PHE A 155 -3.69 -0.75 -10.54
C PHE A 155 -3.27 -0.18 -11.89
N PHE A 156 -1.97 -0.12 -12.17
CA PHE A 156 -1.43 0.36 -13.45
C PHE A 156 -2.01 -0.42 -14.63
N LEU A 157 -2.00 -1.76 -14.58
CA LEU A 157 -2.51 -2.60 -15.67
C LEU A 157 -4.01 -2.46 -15.91
N LEU A 158 -4.82 -2.28 -14.85
CA LEU A 158 -6.25 -1.98 -15.00
C LEU A 158 -6.48 -0.64 -15.70
N ARG A 159 -5.74 0.41 -15.34
CA ARG A 159 -5.82 1.70 -16.04
C ARG A 159 -5.35 1.57 -17.47
N TYR A 160 -4.26 0.85 -17.73
CA TYR A 160 -3.73 0.62 -19.07
C TYR A 160 -4.75 -0.10 -19.97
N TRP A 161 -5.38 -1.16 -19.46
CA TRP A 161 -6.48 -1.84 -20.15
C TRP A 161 -7.61 -0.86 -20.49
N ARG A 162 -8.03 -0.04 -19.52
CA ARG A 162 -9.13 0.92 -19.73
C ARG A 162 -8.77 2.02 -20.72
N ALA A 163 -7.52 2.47 -20.70
CA ALA A 163 -6.95 3.51 -21.55
C ALA A 163 -6.87 3.12 -23.02
N TYR A 164 -6.30 1.94 -23.30
CA TYR A 164 -5.92 1.52 -24.66
C TYR A 164 -6.73 0.32 -25.18
N GLY A 165 -7.64 -0.24 -24.38
CA GLY A 165 -8.44 -1.41 -24.75
C GLY A 165 -7.64 -2.72 -24.79
N GLU A 166 -6.43 -2.75 -24.21
CA GLU A 166 -5.52 -3.90 -24.30
C GLU A 166 -5.94 -5.03 -23.36
N ARG A 167 -6.65 -6.04 -23.91
CA ARG A 167 -7.25 -7.12 -23.13
C ARG A 167 -6.22 -7.92 -22.33
N LYS A 168 -5.00 -8.12 -22.86
CA LYS A 168 -3.95 -8.86 -22.14
C LYS A 168 -3.59 -8.20 -20.81
N ALA A 169 -3.71 -6.88 -20.67
CA ALA A 169 -3.48 -6.20 -19.40
C ALA A 169 -4.49 -6.63 -18.32
N LEU A 170 -5.78 -6.74 -18.67
CA LEU A 170 -6.82 -7.24 -17.76
C LEU A 170 -6.66 -8.73 -17.46
N ASP A 171 -6.25 -9.52 -18.45
CA ASP A 171 -6.01 -10.96 -18.26
C ASP A 171 -4.83 -11.21 -17.30
N MET A 172 -3.77 -10.39 -17.37
CA MET A 172 -2.68 -10.44 -16.38
C MET A 172 -3.16 -10.13 -14.97
N VAL A 173 -4.04 -9.14 -14.80
CA VAL A 173 -4.60 -8.77 -13.48
C VAL A 173 -5.44 -9.90 -12.91
N THR A 174 -6.43 -10.37 -13.66
CA THR A 174 -7.35 -11.43 -13.23
C THR A 174 -6.60 -12.71 -12.91
N LYS A 175 -5.70 -13.17 -13.80
CA LYS A 175 -4.87 -14.36 -13.55
C LYS A 175 -3.99 -14.24 -12.31
N THR A 176 -3.44 -13.06 -12.04
CA THR A 176 -2.62 -12.81 -10.84
C THR A 176 -3.46 -12.92 -9.56
N LEU A 177 -4.59 -12.22 -9.52
CA LEU A 177 -5.51 -12.25 -8.37
C LEU A 177 -6.06 -13.66 -8.13
N ASP A 178 -6.53 -14.34 -9.18
CA ASP A 178 -7.07 -15.71 -9.09
C ASP A 178 -6.03 -16.69 -8.54
N SER A 179 -4.77 -16.55 -8.98
CA SER A 179 -3.68 -17.42 -8.55
C SER A 179 -3.23 -17.13 -7.11
N MET A 180 -3.22 -15.86 -6.70
CA MET A 180 -2.95 -15.49 -5.29
C MET A 180 -4.06 -16.01 -4.36
N TYR A 181 -5.32 -15.81 -4.71
CA TYR A 181 -6.45 -16.35 -3.93
C TYR A 181 -6.39 -17.89 -3.87
N SER A 182 -6.08 -18.55 -4.98
CA SER A 182 -5.97 -20.00 -5.03
C SER A 182 -4.77 -20.55 -4.26
N GLY A 183 -3.75 -19.72 -4.01
CA GLY A 183 -2.54 -20.07 -3.29
C GLY A 183 -2.74 -20.25 -1.78
N GLY A 184 -1.67 -20.64 -1.10
CA GLY A 184 -1.59 -20.63 0.37
C GLY A 184 -1.17 -19.28 0.94
N ILE A 185 -0.83 -18.29 0.10
CA ILE A 185 -0.67 -16.89 0.51
C ILE A 185 -1.98 -16.30 1.05
N TYR A 186 -3.13 -16.79 0.59
CA TYR A 186 -4.42 -16.50 1.17
C TYR A 186 -4.78 -17.50 2.27
N ASP A 187 -5.14 -17.01 3.46
CA ASP A 187 -5.59 -17.88 4.55
C ASP A 187 -7.03 -18.35 4.31
N HIS A 188 -7.19 -19.54 3.73
CA HIS A 188 -8.51 -20.12 3.44
C HIS A 188 -9.35 -20.46 4.69
N ILE A 189 -8.78 -20.39 5.90
CA ILE A 189 -9.50 -20.71 7.14
C ILE A 189 -9.98 -19.45 7.85
N GLY A 190 -9.13 -18.44 8.00
CA GLY A 190 -9.47 -17.18 8.68
C GLY A 190 -9.27 -15.91 7.87
N PHE A 191 -9.04 -16.02 6.56
CA PHE A 191 -8.93 -14.91 5.63
C PHE A 191 -7.72 -14.00 5.85
N GLY A 192 -7.57 -13.03 4.94
CA GLY A 192 -6.40 -12.17 4.87
C GLY A 192 -5.24 -12.82 4.11
N PHE A 193 -4.44 -11.97 3.50
CA PHE A 193 -3.24 -12.34 2.75
C PHE A 193 -1.99 -12.21 3.63
N CYS A 194 -1.10 -13.19 3.48
CA CYS A 194 0.26 -13.10 3.98
C CYS A 194 1.10 -12.22 3.05
N ARG A 195 2.22 -11.70 3.55
CA ARG A 195 3.03 -10.65 2.92
C ARG A 195 3.56 -11.04 1.54
N TYR A 196 4.11 -12.24 1.41
CA TYR A 196 4.65 -12.74 0.16
C TYR A 196 4.69 -14.26 0.14
N SER A 197 4.91 -14.83 -1.04
CA SER A 197 5.15 -16.26 -1.19
C SER A 197 6.62 -16.55 -1.48
N THR A 198 7.18 -17.54 -0.80
CA THR A 198 8.56 -17.99 -1.00
C THR A 198 8.71 -18.84 -2.26
N ASP A 199 7.60 -19.27 -2.87
CA ASP A 199 7.57 -20.08 -4.08
C ASP A 199 6.89 -19.37 -5.27
N ARG A 200 7.02 -19.97 -6.46
CA ARG A 200 6.45 -19.42 -7.70
C ARG A 200 4.91 -19.54 -7.75
N LYS A 201 4.33 -20.47 -6.98
CA LYS A 201 2.94 -20.91 -7.12
C LYS A 201 1.97 -20.17 -6.21
N TRP A 202 2.49 -19.26 -5.38
CA TRP A 202 1.75 -18.64 -4.28
C TRP A 202 1.36 -19.64 -3.19
N LEU A 203 2.00 -20.82 -3.12
CA LEU A 203 1.61 -21.88 -2.20
C LEU A 203 2.20 -21.67 -0.81
N VAL A 204 3.50 -21.38 -0.73
CA VAL A 204 4.20 -21.28 0.55
C VAL A 204 4.30 -19.81 0.93
N PRO A 205 3.54 -19.33 1.92
CA PRO A 205 3.66 -17.96 2.39
C PRO A 205 4.90 -17.79 3.27
N HIS A 206 5.38 -16.57 3.36
CA HIS A 206 5.93 -16.05 4.61
C HIS A 206 4.74 -15.59 5.44
N PHE A 207 4.45 -16.28 6.55
CA PHE A 207 3.13 -16.27 7.21
C PHE A 207 2.73 -14.93 7.88
N GLU A 208 3.64 -13.96 7.92
CA GLU A 208 3.39 -12.59 8.37
C GLU A 208 2.25 -11.95 7.56
N LYS A 209 1.31 -11.27 8.23
CA LYS A 209 0.21 -10.54 7.59
C LYS A 209 0.31 -9.06 7.92
N MET A 210 0.52 -8.24 6.89
CA MET A 210 0.66 -6.80 7.03
C MET A 210 -0.65 -6.07 6.73
N LEU A 211 -0.92 -4.98 7.46
CA LEU A 211 -2.11 -4.14 7.25
C LEU A 211 -2.14 -3.56 5.82
N TYR A 212 -1.00 -3.03 5.35
CA TYR A 212 -0.92 -2.37 4.04
C TYR A 212 -1.11 -3.34 2.87
N ASP A 213 -0.62 -4.58 2.97
CA ASP A 213 -0.79 -5.58 1.91
C ASP A 213 -2.26 -5.91 1.74
N ASN A 214 -2.95 -6.12 2.86
CA ASN A 214 -4.38 -6.40 2.87
C ASN A 214 -5.19 -5.19 2.38
N ALA A 215 -4.83 -3.96 2.74
CA ALA A 215 -5.49 -2.74 2.23
C ALA A 215 -5.36 -2.62 0.70
N LEU A 216 -4.15 -2.77 0.17
CA LEU A 216 -3.89 -2.62 -1.26
C LEU A 216 -4.48 -3.77 -2.07
N LEU A 217 -4.48 -5.00 -1.53
CA LEU A 217 -5.12 -6.14 -2.16
C LEU A 217 -6.64 -6.01 -2.19
N SER A 218 -7.29 -5.58 -1.11
CA SER A 218 -8.74 -5.35 -1.12
C SER A 218 -9.13 -4.31 -2.16
N MET A 219 -8.35 -3.23 -2.32
CA MET A 219 -8.55 -2.27 -3.42
C MET A 219 -8.42 -2.93 -4.81
N ALA A 220 -7.40 -3.76 -5.04
CA ALA A 220 -7.19 -4.41 -6.34
C ALA A 220 -8.34 -5.37 -6.70
N TYR A 221 -8.84 -6.12 -5.71
CA TYR A 221 -10.01 -6.97 -5.87
C TYR A 221 -11.29 -6.14 -6.13
N LEU A 222 -11.51 -5.05 -5.41
CA LEU A 222 -12.67 -4.17 -5.62
C LEU A 222 -12.68 -3.54 -7.03
N GLU A 223 -11.55 -3.04 -7.50
CA GLU A 223 -11.45 -2.47 -8.84
C GLU A 223 -11.58 -3.53 -9.93
N THR A 224 -11.04 -4.73 -9.71
CA THR A 224 -11.21 -5.85 -10.64
C THR A 224 -12.66 -6.31 -10.68
N TYR A 225 -13.38 -6.29 -9.56
CA TYR A 225 -14.84 -6.48 -9.54
C TYR A 225 -15.54 -5.43 -10.40
N GLN A 226 -15.23 -4.14 -10.26
CA GLN A 226 -15.82 -3.10 -11.11
C GLN A 226 -15.46 -3.25 -12.59
N ALA A 227 -14.26 -3.75 -12.91
CA ALA A 227 -13.79 -3.94 -14.29
C ALA A 227 -14.42 -5.15 -14.98
N THR A 228 -14.71 -6.22 -14.22
CA THR A 228 -15.13 -7.52 -14.77
C THR A 228 -16.60 -7.86 -14.50
N GLY A 229 -17.19 -7.30 -13.44
CA GLY A 229 -18.47 -7.73 -12.88
C GLY A 229 -18.42 -9.07 -12.14
N ASN A 230 -17.25 -9.71 -12.00
CA ASN A 230 -17.13 -11.00 -11.34
C ASN A 230 -17.24 -10.85 -9.80
N LYS A 231 -18.36 -11.31 -9.24
CA LYS A 231 -18.68 -11.20 -7.80
C LYS A 231 -17.67 -11.91 -6.89
N GLU A 232 -16.91 -12.87 -7.39
CA GLU A 232 -15.89 -13.55 -6.58
C GLU A 232 -14.85 -12.55 -6.04
N TYR A 233 -14.45 -11.56 -6.84
CA TYR A 233 -13.53 -10.52 -6.39
C TYR A 233 -14.13 -9.64 -5.27
N ALA A 234 -15.42 -9.33 -5.36
CA ALA A 234 -16.13 -8.60 -4.29
C ALA A 234 -16.20 -9.42 -3.00
N ASP A 235 -16.44 -10.73 -3.10
CA ASP A 235 -16.48 -11.63 -1.95
C ASP A 235 -15.10 -11.72 -1.28
N ILE A 236 -14.02 -11.83 -2.06
CA ILE A 236 -12.65 -11.87 -1.52
C ILE A 236 -12.31 -10.56 -0.78
N SER A 237 -12.68 -9.39 -1.33
CA SER A 237 -12.51 -8.12 -0.61
C SER A 237 -13.26 -8.09 0.73
N LYS A 238 -14.49 -8.62 0.78
CA LYS A 238 -15.26 -8.74 2.04
C LYS A 238 -14.58 -9.66 3.05
N GLU A 239 -14.01 -10.77 2.59
CA GLU A 239 -13.27 -11.69 3.45
C GLU A 239 -12.00 -11.03 4.03
N ILE A 240 -11.29 -10.21 3.24
CA ILE A 240 -10.18 -9.38 3.73
C ILE A 240 -10.68 -8.39 4.80
N PHE A 241 -11.76 -7.65 4.53
CA PHE A 241 -12.31 -6.70 5.52
C PHE A 241 -12.79 -7.38 6.79
N GLU A 242 -13.33 -8.60 6.70
CA GLU A 242 -13.71 -9.39 7.87
C GLU A 242 -12.50 -9.83 8.70
N TYR A 243 -11.40 -10.23 8.05
CA TYR A 243 -10.13 -10.48 8.75
C TYR A 243 -9.66 -9.23 9.50
N ILE A 244 -9.61 -8.08 8.83
CA ILE A 244 -9.14 -6.82 9.44
C ILE A 244 -10.03 -6.43 10.63
N ARG A 245 -11.35 -6.44 10.43
CA ARG A 245 -12.34 -6.12 11.47
C ARG A 245 -12.21 -7.02 12.70
N ARG A 246 -11.95 -8.31 12.50
CA ARG A 246 -11.91 -9.32 13.57
C ARG A 246 -10.56 -9.37 14.29
N ASN A 247 -9.46 -9.30 13.54
CA ASN A 247 -8.11 -9.57 14.05
C ASN A 247 -7.30 -8.29 14.29
N MET A 248 -7.46 -7.29 13.43
CA MET A 248 -6.55 -6.14 13.35
C MET A 248 -7.15 -4.83 13.89
N THR A 249 -8.46 -4.75 14.11
CA THR A 249 -9.09 -3.54 14.65
C THR A 249 -8.89 -3.41 16.16
N SER A 250 -8.42 -2.23 16.58
CA SER A 250 -8.31 -1.84 17.98
C SER A 250 -9.68 -1.48 18.58
N PRO A 251 -9.86 -1.52 19.91
CA PRO A 251 -11.10 -1.10 20.55
C PRO A 251 -11.54 0.34 20.21
N GLU A 252 -10.58 1.21 19.89
CA GLU A 252 -10.79 2.62 19.52
C GLU A 252 -11.18 2.81 18.05
N GLY A 253 -11.16 1.74 17.23
CA GLY A 253 -11.58 1.76 15.82
C GLY A 253 -10.47 2.02 14.81
N ALA A 254 -9.21 2.09 15.25
CA ALA A 254 -8.03 2.07 14.39
C ALA A 254 -7.56 0.63 14.10
N PHE A 255 -6.47 0.48 13.35
CA PHE A 255 -5.94 -0.80 12.92
C PHE A 255 -4.50 -0.99 13.35
N TYR A 256 -4.21 -2.16 13.92
CA TYR A 256 -2.89 -2.66 14.24
C TYR A 256 -2.07 -2.95 12.96
N SER A 257 -0.76 -2.96 13.11
CA SER A 257 0.19 -2.93 11.99
C SER A 257 0.38 -4.30 11.32
N ALA A 258 0.56 -5.37 12.10
CA ALA A 258 0.81 -6.71 11.57
C ALA A 258 0.46 -7.87 12.54
N GLU A 259 0.32 -9.07 11.99
CA GLU A 259 0.50 -10.34 12.71
C GLU A 259 1.81 -10.99 12.22
N ASP A 260 2.64 -11.45 13.16
CA ASP A 260 3.94 -12.04 12.88
C ASP A 260 3.83 -13.43 12.21
N ALA A 261 4.93 -13.92 11.62
CA ALA A 261 4.97 -15.23 10.97
C ALA A 261 5.08 -16.40 11.97
N ASP A 262 5.72 -16.17 13.11
CA ASP A 262 6.00 -17.18 14.14
C ASP A 262 4.85 -17.33 15.13
N SER A 263 4.52 -18.58 15.48
CA SER A 263 3.79 -18.91 16.71
C SER A 263 4.54 -20.01 17.44
N GLU A 264 4.72 -19.86 18.76
CA GLU A 264 5.55 -20.75 19.60
C GLU A 264 7.02 -20.87 19.10
N GLY A 265 7.51 -19.83 18.41
CA GLY A 265 8.87 -19.80 17.84
C GLY A 265 9.06 -20.67 16.59
N VAL A 266 7.95 -21.15 16.00
CA VAL A 266 7.90 -21.92 14.75
C VAL A 266 7.06 -21.18 13.72
N GLU A 267 7.64 -20.91 12.55
CA GLU A 267 6.98 -20.20 11.47
C GLU A 267 5.74 -20.98 10.97
N GLY A 268 4.60 -20.30 10.88
CA GLY A 268 3.39 -20.84 10.27
C GLY A 268 2.61 -21.87 11.11
N LEU A 269 3.10 -22.29 12.29
CA LEU A 269 2.49 -23.36 13.09
C LEU A 269 0.99 -23.14 13.36
N PHE A 270 0.59 -21.89 13.61
CA PHE A 270 -0.80 -21.50 13.80
C PHE A 270 -1.70 -21.84 12.60
N TYR A 271 -1.18 -21.76 11.38
CA TYR A 271 -1.93 -21.90 10.11
C TYR A 271 -1.92 -23.32 9.54
N LEU A 272 -0.99 -24.18 9.97
CA LEU A 272 -0.76 -25.51 9.38
C LEU A 272 -1.71 -26.57 9.94
N TRP A 273 -2.04 -27.56 9.10
CA TRP A 273 -2.95 -28.67 9.43
C TRP A 273 -2.38 -30.04 9.08
N SER A 274 -2.69 -31.04 9.92
CA SER A 274 -2.52 -32.44 9.52
C SER A 274 -3.82 -32.98 8.92
N LYS A 275 -3.72 -34.00 8.04
CA LYS A 275 -4.92 -34.64 7.47
C LYS A 275 -5.79 -35.28 8.55
N ASP A 276 -5.18 -35.95 9.52
CA ASP A 276 -5.89 -36.64 10.60
C ASP A 276 -6.63 -35.65 11.50
N GLU A 277 -6.04 -34.48 11.76
CA GLU A 277 -6.68 -33.39 12.49
C GLU A 277 -7.95 -32.90 11.78
N VAL A 278 -7.86 -32.63 10.47
CA VAL A 278 -9.02 -32.19 9.68
C VAL A 278 -10.13 -33.23 9.70
N ILE A 279 -9.80 -34.51 9.52
CA ILE A 279 -10.76 -35.63 9.56
C ILE A 279 -11.40 -35.76 10.94
N SER A 280 -10.63 -35.61 12.02
CA SER A 280 -11.14 -35.67 13.38
C SER A 280 -12.18 -34.57 13.66
N ILE A 281 -11.94 -33.35 13.16
CA ILE A 281 -12.82 -32.19 13.39
C ILE A 281 -14.08 -32.23 12.53
N LEU A 282 -13.93 -32.59 11.25
CA LEU A 282 -15.02 -32.53 10.29
C LEU A 282 -15.85 -33.82 10.24
N GLY A 283 -15.28 -34.93 10.71
CA GLY A 283 -15.78 -36.28 10.45
C GLY A 283 -15.17 -36.84 9.17
N LYS A 284 -15.23 -38.17 9.00
CA LYS A 284 -14.52 -38.87 7.93
C LYS A 284 -14.91 -38.41 6.52
N GLU A 285 -16.21 -38.34 6.23
CA GLU A 285 -16.72 -38.00 4.90
C GLU A 285 -16.43 -36.54 4.53
N ASP A 286 -16.92 -35.59 5.34
CA ASP A 286 -16.67 -34.14 5.16
C ASP A 286 -15.15 -33.85 5.17
N GLY A 287 -14.39 -34.50 6.06
CA GLY A 287 -12.95 -34.32 6.18
C GLY A 287 -12.17 -34.81 4.97
N GLU A 288 -12.49 -35.99 4.43
CA GLU A 288 -11.85 -36.50 3.21
C GLU A 288 -12.17 -35.60 2.00
N TYR A 289 -13.42 -35.12 1.89
CA TYR A 289 -13.80 -34.23 0.81
C TYR A 289 -13.13 -32.86 0.92
N PHE A 290 -13.10 -32.26 2.11
CA PHE A 290 -12.38 -31.02 2.38
C PHE A 290 -10.89 -31.16 2.07
N CYS A 291 -10.26 -32.25 2.49
CA CYS A 291 -8.85 -32.50 2.20
C CYS A 291 -8.56 -32.57 0.69
N LYS A 292 -9.46 -33.16 -0.10
CA LYS A 292 -9.35 -33.19 -1.56
C LYS A 292 -9.42 -31.79 -2.16
N ILE A 293 -10.33 -30.95 -1.69
CA ILE A 293 -10.50 -29.56 -2.16
C ILE A 293 -9.27 -28.71 -1.80
N PHE A 294 -8.71 -28.86 -0.60
CA PHE A 294 -7.63 -27.99 -0.13
C PHE A 294 -6.22 -28.55 -0.33
N GLY A 295 -6.08 -29.66 -1.06
CA GLY A 295 -4.80 -30.31 -1.31
C GLY A 295 -4.11 -30.83 -0.04
N ILE A 296 -4.89 -31.23 0.98
CA ILE A 296 -4.38 -31.71 2.28
C ILE A 296 -4.09 -33.21 2.17
N THR A 297 -2.84 -33.59 2.41
CA THR A 297 -2.36 -34.97 2.28
C THR A 297 -1.65 -35.45 3.55
N VAL A 298 -1.43 -36.75 3.67
CA VAL A 298 -0.66 -37.34 4.78
C VAL A 298 0.80 -36.88 4.75
N LYS A 299 1.38 -36.67 3.55
CA LYS A 299 2.77 -36.23 3.39
C LYS A 299 2.97 -34.76 3.77
N GLY A 300 1.92 -33.95 3.67
CA GLY A 300 2.04 -32.50 3.76
C GLY A 300 2.49 -31.85 2.45
N ASN A 301 2.33 -30.54 2.38
CA ASN A 301 2.88 -29.67 1.34
C ASN A 301 3.89 -28.64 1.90
N PHE A 302 4.08 -28.61 3.22
CA PHE A 302 5.07 -27.79 3.91
C PHE A 302 5.49 -28.48 5.23
N GLU A 303 6.77 -28.81 5.37
CA GLU A 303 7.36 -29.38 6.61
C GLU A 303 6.56 -30.54 7.25
N GLY A 304 6.01 -31.44 6.43
CA GLY A 304 5.20 -32.58 6.90
C GLY A 304 3.77 -32.23 7.31
N ARG A 305 3.37 -30.96 7.21
CA ARG A 305 2.01 -30.45 7.41
C ARG A 305 1.47 -29.82 6.12
N ASN A 306 0.24 -29.33 6.17
CA ASN A 306 -0.45 -28.78 5.01
C ASN A 306 -0.85 -27.33 5.23
N ILE A 307 -0.54 -26.52 4.21
CA ILE A 307 -1.13 -25.22 3.94
C ILE A 307 -2.37 -25.47 3.05
N PRO A 308 -3.60 -25.22 3.53
CA PRO A 308 -4.80 -25.30 2.71
C PRO A 308 -4.68 -24.38 1.49
N ASN A 309 -4.96 -24.90 0.29
CA ASN A 309 -4.89 -24.12 -0.96
C ASN A 309 -5.82 -24.70 -2.03
N LEU A 310 -6.18 -23.91 -3.04
CA LEU A 310 -7.10 -24.27 -4.11
C LEU A 310 -6.42 -24.45 -5.48
N ILE A 311 -5.08 -24.47 -5.55
CA ILE A 311 -4.29 -24.45 -6.81
C ILE A 311 -4.72 -25.55 -7.80
N LYS A 312 -5.12 -26.72 -7.31
CA LYS A 312 -5.52 -27.88 -8.15
C LYS A 312 -7.03 -28.12 -8.16
N SER A 313 -7.81 -27.20 -7.63
CA SER A 313 -9.22 -27.40 -7.34
C SER A 313 -10.10 -26.69 -8.36
N ALA A 314 -11.25 -27.30 -8.64
CA ALA A 314 -12.24 -26.76 -9.58
C ALA A 314 -13.64 -27.12 -9.10
N GLY A 315 -14.62 -26.25 -9.36
CA GLY A 315 -16.03 -26.51 -9.05
C GLY A 315 -16.32 -26.67 -7.55
N ILE A 316 -15.82 -25.72 -6.74
CA ILE A 316 -15.91 -25.77 -5.28
C ILE A 316 -17.34 -25.50 -4.80
N ASP A 317 -17.87 -26.38 -3.96
CA ASP A 317 -19.11 -26.14 -3.22
C ASP A 317 -18.85 -25.15 -2.07
N ARG A 318 -19.25 -23.89 -2.29
CA ARG A 318 -19.00 -22.78 -1.35
C ARG A 318 -19.72 -22.95 -0.01
N GLU A 319 -20.94 -23.48 0.01
CA GLU A 319 -21.70 -23.67 1.25
C GLU A 319 -21.09 -24.79 2.09
N PHE A 320 -20.68 -25.89 1.46
CA PHE A 320 -19.93 -26.95 2.12
C PHE A 320 -18.62 -26.43 2.72
N VAL A 321 -17.82 -25.71 1.93
CA VAL A 321 -16.54 -25.15 2.38
C VAL A 321 -16.75 -24.18 3.55
N LYS A 322 -17.74 -23.30 3.48
CA LYS A 322 -18.06 -22.37 4.57
C LYS A 322 -18.35 -23.10 5.88
N LYS A 323 -19.21 -24.12 5.87
CA LYS A 323 -19.53 -24.93 7.06
C LYS A 323 -18.30 -25.63 7.65
N CYS A 324 -17.44 -26.19 6.80
CA CYS A 324 -16.20 -26.83 7.26
C CYS A 324 -15.19 -25.82 7.82
N ARG A 325 -15.04 -24.69 7.12
CA ARG A 325 -14.18 -23.58 7.51
C ARG A 325 -14.55 -23.06 8.89
N GLU A 326 -15.83 -22.85 9.18
CA GLU A 326 -16.30 -22.39 10.50
C GLU A 326 -15.88 -23.33 11.64
N LYS A 327 -16.00 -24.65 11.43
CA LYS A 327 -15.56 -25.65 12.42
C LYS A 327 -14.05 -25.64 12.63
N LEU A 328 -13.28 -25.61 11.53
CA LEU A 328 -11.81 -25.56 11.59
C LEU A 328 -11.33 -24.26 12.23
N PHE A 329 -11.94 -23.13 11.87
CA PHE A 329 -11.65 -21.83 12.45
C PHE A 329 -11.89 -21.83 13.97
N ALA A 330 -13.02 -22.36 14.44
CA ALA A 330 -13.32 -22.45 15.88
C ALA A 330 -12.31 -23.31 16.68
N VAL A 331 -11.66 -24.29 16.03
CA VAL A 331 -10.56 -25.05 16.64
C VAL A 331 -9.26 -24.26 16.59
N ARG A 332 -8.96 -23.62 15.45
CA ARG A 332 -7.74 -22.81 15.27
C ARG A 332 -7.65 -21.65 16.25
N GLU A 333 -8.77 -21.01 16.55
CA GLU A 333 -8.83 -19.89 17.51
C GLU A 333 -8.38 -20.27 18.93
N LYS A 334 -8.31 -21.56 19.27
CA LYS A 334 -7.81 -22.06 20.56
C LYS A 334 -6.29 -22.30 20.57
N ARG A 335 -5.62 -22.19 19.42
CA ARG A 335 -4.16 -22.29 19.32
C ARG A 335 -3.52 -21.01 19.85
N ILE A 336 -2.22 -21.06 20.13
CA ILE A 336 -1.44 -19.86 20.42
C ILE A 336 -1.38 -19.03 19.15
N HIS A 337 -1.91 -17.80 19.21
CA HIS A 337 -1.89 -16.88 18.08
C HIS A 337 -0.47 -16.36 17.84
N PRO A 338 -0.11 -16.04 16.58
CA PRO A 338 1.09 -15.26 16.30
C PRO A 338 1.09 -13.95 17.07
N PHE A 339 2.28 -13.42 17.33
CA PHE A 339 2.39 -12.10 17.98
C PHE A 339 1.72 -11.05 17.09
N LYS A 340 0.93 -10.17 17.71
CA LYS A 340 0.30 -9.06 17.03
C LYS A 340 1.08 -7.79 17.32
N ASP A 341 1.58 -7.15 16.27
CA ASP A 341 2.20 -5.85 16.39
C ASP A 341 1.11 -4.77 16.47
N ASP A 342 0.82 -4.37 17.71
CA ASP A 342 -0.23 -3.43 18.09
C ASP A 342 0.12 -1.95 17.84
N LYS A 343 1.26 -1.65 17.20
CA LYS A 343 1.52 -0.30 16.68
C LYS A 343 0.39 0.12 15.73
N ILE A 344 -0.08 1.34 15.90
CA ILE A 344 -0.97 2.03 14.97
C ILE A 344 -0.14 3.07 14.23
N LEU A 345 0.00 2.89 12.91
CA LEU A 345 0.76 3.79 12.05
C LEU A 345 -0.18 4.63 11.18
N THR A 346 0.03 5.94 11.13
CA THR A 346 -0.81 6.88 10.38
C THR A 346 -0.94 6.48 8.92
N SER A 347 0.18 6.26 8.24
CA SER A 347 0.24 5.80 6.84
C SER A 347 -0.60 4.54 6.60
N TRP A 348 -0.37 3.46 7.36
CA TRP A 348 -1.04 2.18 7.10
C TRP A 348 -2.53 2.23 7.46
N ASN A 349 -2.90 2.97 8.50
CA ASN A 349 -4.29 3.22 8.84
C ASN A 349 -5.00 4.05 7.78
N ALA A 350 -4.34 5.06 7.22
CA ALA A 350 -4.87 5.85 6.12
C ALA A 350 -5.09 5.00 4.86
N LEU A 351 -4.16 4.11 4.50
CA LEU A 351 -4.35 3.16 3.40
C LEU A 351 -5.54 2.24 3.64
N MET A 352 -5.67 1.67 4.84
CA MET A 352 -6.79 0.81 5.17
C MET A 352 -8.12 1.59 5.18
N ALA A 353 -8.15 2.82 5.70
CA ALA A 353 -9.32 3.69 5.65
C ALA A 353 -9.72 4.02 4.21
N ALA A 354 -8.76 4.32 3.33
CA ALA A 354 -9.02 4.47 1.90
C ALA A 354 -9.66 3.21 1.30
N SER A 355 -9.14 2.03 1.67
CA SER A 355 -9.70 0.76 1.18
C SER A 355 -11.11 0.50 1.71
N TYR A 356 -11.41 0.79 2.98
CA TYR A 356 -12.74 0.64 3.56
C TYR A 356 -13.75 1.61 2.93
N ALA A 357 -13.33 2.86 2.65
CA ALA A 357 -14.16 3.83 1.95
C ALA A 357 -14.50 3.34 0.53
N MET A 358 -13.50 2.88 -0.23
CA MET A 358 -13.71 2.23 -1.52
C MET A 358 -14.65 1.02 -1.41
N GLY A 359 -14.47 0.18 -0.38
CA GLY A 359 -15.32 -0.98 -0.09
C GLY A 359 -16.77 -0.57 0.13
N GLY A 360 -17.03 0.40 0.99
CA GLY A 360 -18.37 0.91 1.26
C GLY A 360 -19.05 1.47 0.01
N ARG A 361 -18.29 2.20 -0.82
CA ARG A 361 -18.76 2.74 -2.11
C ARG A 361 -19.11 1.65 -3.12
N ILE A 362 -18.20 0.69 -3.34
CA ILE A 362 -18.29 -0.30 -4.43
C ILE A 362 -19.25 -1.45 -4.06
N LEU A 363 -19.26 -1.84 -2.79
CA LEU A 363 -20.10 -2.93 -2.29
C LEU A 363 -21.46 -2.45 -1.77
N SER A 364 -21.67 -1.12 -1.70
CA SER A 364 -22.86 -0.49 -1.12
C SER A 364 -23.11 -0.96 0.33
N ASP A 365 -22.08 -0.89 1.15
CA ASP A 365 -22.08 -1.31 2.56
C ASP A 365 -21.62 -0.17 3.46
N ASP A 366 -22.58 0.49 4.10
CA ASP A 366 -22.32 1.66 4.95
C ASP A 366 -21.47 1.31 6.19
N SER A 367 -21.48 0.05 6.64
CA SER A 367 -20.64 -0.37 7.77
C SER A 367 -19.14 -0.27 7.46
N LEU A 368 -18.76 -0.46 6.19
CA LEU A 368 -17.38 -0.26 5.73
C LEU A 368 -17.02 1.22 5.69
N THR A 369 -17.94 2.08 5.25
CA THR A 369 -17.78 3.54 5.26
C THR A 369 -17.59 4.05 6.69
N ASP A 370 -18.37 3.54 7.65
CA ASP A 370 -18.25 3.91 9.07
C ASP A 370 -16.89 3.52 9.66
N MET A 371 -16.37 2.34 9.29
CA MET A 371 -15.04 1.88 9.70
C MET A 371 -13.94 2.79 9.15
N ALA A 372 -14.04 3.21 7.89
CA ALA A 372 -13.12 4.20 7.33
C ALA A 372 -13.17 5.50 8.12
N GLY A 373 -14.37 6.04 8.38
CA GLY A 373 -14.57 7.27 9.14
C GLY A 373 -13.94 7.23 10.53
N LYS A 374 -14.16 6.15 11.28
CA LYS A 374 -13.56 5.95 12.62
C LYS A 374 -12.04 5.92 12.60
N ALA A 375 -11.44 5.25 11.62
CA ALA A 375 -9.99 5.20 11.50
C ALA A 375 -9.38 6.60 11.24
N VAL A 376 -10.01 7.41 10.39
CA VAL A 376 -9.50 8.78 10.13
C VAL A 376 -9.78 9.71 11.29
N GLU A 377 -10.92 9.57 11.97
CA GLU A 377 -11.20 10.29 13.23
C GLU A 377 -10.16 9.95 14.31
N PHE A 378 -9.77 8.68 14.43
CA PHE A 378 -8.68 8.27 15.33
C PHE A 378 -7.36 8.96 14.96
N ILE A 379 -6.99 9.00 13.68
CA ILE A 379 -5.78 9.70 13.23
C ILE A 379 -5.84 11.20 13.60
N GLU A 380 -6.97 11.84 13.35
CA GLU A 380 -7.16 13.27 13.64
C GLU A 380 -7.10 13.59 15.15
N THR A 381 -7.58 12.69 15.99
CA THR A 381 -7.72 12.92 17.44
C THR A 381 -6.52 12.43 18.24
N ALA A 382 -6.01 11.23 17.94
CA ALA A 382 -4.94 10.58 18.70
C ALA A 382 -3.56 10.81 18.07
N LEU A 383 -3.45 10.92 16.75
CA LEU A 383 -2.18 11.06 16.02
C LEU A 383 -1.90 12.50 15.58
N THR A 384 -2.55 13.48 16.18
CA THR A 384 -2.27 14.91 15.96
C THR A 384 -1.73 15.55 17.23
N GLY A 385 -0.46 15.99 17.20
CA GLY A 385 0.20 16.63 18.33
C GLY A 385 -0.38 18.01 18.69
N LYS A 386 0.02 18.55 19.84
CA LYS A 386 -0.47 19.85 20.37
C LYS A 386 -0.29 21.04 19.42
N ASN A 387 0.72 21.00 18.56
CA ASN A 387 1.00 22.01 17.53
C ASN A 387 0.26 21.76 16.20
N LYS A 388 -0.74 20.86 16.19
CA LYS A 388 -1.45 20.38 14.99
C LYS A 388 -0.55 19.65 13.99
N ARG A 389 0.63 19.18 14.41
CA ARG A 389 1.51 18.35 13.59
C ARG A 389 1.04 16.90 13.65
N LEU A 390 0.85 16.30 12.48
CA LEU A 390 0.58 14.86 12.38
C LEU A 390 1.77 14.06 12.90
N LEU A 391 1.50 12.98 13.62
CA LEU A 391 2.45 12.04 14.19
C LEU A 391 2.38 10.69 13.47
N ALA A 392 3.48 9.96 13.43
CA ALA A 392 3.59 8.72 12.66
C ALA A 392 3.02 7.51 13.40
N ARG A 393 3.24 7.43 14.72
CA ARG A 393 3.00 6.22 15.52
C ARG A 393 2.17 6.50 16.75
N TYR A 394 1.26 5.58 17.04
CA TYR A 394 0.56 5.46 18.30
C TYR A 394 0.76 4.06 18.88
N ARG A 395 1.19 3.98 20.14
CA ARG A 395 1.32 2.73 20.90
C ARG A 395 1.31 3.04 22.40
N ASP A 396 0.74 2.17 23.22
CA ASP A 396 0.72 2.32 24.69
C ASP A 396 0.18 3.66 25.20
N ASN A 397 -0.87 4.18 24.54
CA ASN A 397 -1.46 5.51 24.79
C ASN A 397 -0.53 6.70 24.51
N GLU A 398 0.57 6.48 23.79
CA GLU A 398 1.51 7.50 23.38
C GLU A 398 1.48 7.67 21.86
N ALA A 399 1.19 8.90 21.41
CA ALA A 399 1.45 9.34 20.05
C ALA A 399 2.83 9.98 19.97
N ALA A 400 3.67 9.51 19.05
CA ALA A 400 5.05 9.93 18.94
C ALA A 400 5.50 10.03 17.48
N ILE A 401 6.64 10.70 17.30
CA ILE A 401 7.40 10.83 16.04
C ILE A 401 6.67 11.72 15.02
N PRO A 402 7.29 12.81 14.52
CA PRO A 402 6.71 13.59 13.44
C PRO A 402 6.42 12.72 12.21
N ALA A 403 5.17 12.76 11.71
CA ALA A 403 4.77 12.03 10.52
C ALA A 403 5.61 12.40 9.28
N TYR A 404 5.82 11.40 8.42
CA TYR A 404 6.59 11.41 7.19
C TYR A 404 5.71 11.72 5.97
N LEU A 405 6.30 11.84 4.79
CA LEU A 405 5.58 12.12 3.54
C LEU A 405 4.44 11.11 3.29
N ASP A 406 4.71 9.82 3.50
CA ASP A 406 3.75 8.74 3.25
C ASP A 406 2.48 8.90 4.10
N ASP A 407 2.62 9.30 5.37
CA ASP A 407 1.50 9.54 6.27
C ASP A 407 0.55 10.63 5.73
N TYR A 408 1.10 11.71 5.18
CA TYR A 408 0.29 12.80 4.59
C TYR A 408 -0.31 12.40 3.26
N ALA A 409 0.48 11.76 2.39
CA ALA A 409 0.04 11.35 1.07
C ALA A 409 -1.08 10.32 1.16
N TYR A 410 -0.95 9.31 2.03
CA TYR A 410 -1.99 8.31 2.21
C TYR A 410 -3.21 8.86 2.94
N LEU A 411 -3.04 9.78 3.89
CA LEU A 411 -4.17 10.45 4.55
C LEU A 411 -4.98 11.33 3.57
N ALA A 412 -4.30 12.04 2.67
CA ALA A 412 -4.94 12.74 1.56
C ALA A 412 -5.72 11.78 0.66
N TRP A 413 -5.14 10.60 0.37
CA TRP A 413 -5.83 9.57 -0.41
C TRP A 413 -7.09 9.07 0.32
N ALA A 414 -7.00 8.79 1.63
CA ALA A 414 -8.16 8.37 2.44
C ALA A 414 -9.29 9.40 2.43
N TYR A 415 -8.98 10.69 2.59
CA TYR A 415 -9.99 11.75 2.50
C TYR A 415 -10.61 11.86 1.11
N LEU A 416 -9.83 11.71 0.04
CA LEU A 416 -10.37 11.69 -1.32
C LEU A 416 -11.29 10.49 -1.54
N GLU A 417 -10.94 9.30 -1.04
CA GLU A 417 -11.82 8.13 -1.13
C GLU A 417 -13.10 8.30 -0.29
N LEU A 418 -13.02 8.91 0.89
CA LEU A 418 -14.19 9.23 1.70
C LEU A 418 -15.07 10.29 1.03
N TYR A 419 -14.49 11.28 0.37
CA TYR A 419 -15.23 12.24 -0.43
C TYR A 419 -15.94 11.55 -1.60
N ASP A 420 -15.26 10.72 -2.39
CA ASP A 420 -15.89 10.00 -3.51
C ASP A 420 -16.96 8.99 -3.02
N THR A 421 -16.85 8.53 -1.78
CA THR A 421 -17.80 7.60 -1.15
C THR A 421 -19.03 8.31 -0.63
N THR A 422 -18.86 9.39 0.12
CA THR A 422 -19.94 10.04 0.88
C THR A 422 -20.46 11.32 0.21
N PHE A 423 -19.67 11.93 -0.65
CA PHE A 423 -19.83 13.29 -1.17
C PHE A 423 -19.90 14.38 -0.10
N GLU A 424 -19.46 14.10 1.13
CA GLU A 424 -19.43 15.10 2.20
C GLU A 424 -18.28 16.11 1.98
N PRO A 425 -18.57 17.42 1.82
CA PRO A 425 -17.55 18.44 1.50
C PRO A 425 -16.41 18.53 2.50
N GLU A 426 -16.67 18.18 3.77
CA GLU A 426 -15.66 18.23 4.83
C GLU A 426 -14.46 17.32 4.50
N PHE A 427 -14.66 16.17 3.88
CA PHE A 427 -13.55 15.31 3.47
C PHE A 427 -12.71 15.94 2.34
N LEU A 428 -13.34 16.60 1.36
CA LEU A 428 -12.59 17.32 0.33
C LEU A 428 -11.79 18.49 0.93
N LYS A 429 -12.38 19.23 1.87
CA LYS A 429 -11.71 20.30 2.59
C LYS A 429 -10.50 19.79 3.37
N LYS A 430 -10.66 18.64 4.05
CA LYS A 430 -9.56 17.94 4.74
C LYS A 430 -8.48 17.48 3.78
N ALA A 431 -8.84 16.92 2.62
CA ALA A 431 -7.90 16.51 1.56
C ALA A 431 -7.07 17.69 1.04
N ILE A 432 -7.70 18.84 0.76
CA ILE A 432 -7.00 20.06 0.34
C ILE A 432 -6.04 20.54 1.43
N LYS A 433 -6.52 20.61 2.68
CA LYS A 433 -5.72 21.08 3.81
C LYS A 433 -4.50 20.19 4.08
N ILE A 434 -4.68 18.86 4.11
CA ILE A 434 -3.56 17.95 4.37
C ILE A 434 -2.54 17.97 3.22
N ASN A 435 -2.99 18.19 1.97
CA ASN A 435 -2.12 18.42 0.83
C ASN A 435 -1.31 19.72 0.98
N ASP A 436 -1.93 20.81 1.43
CA ASP A 436 -1.23 22.07 1.71
C ASP A 436 -0.21 21.95 2.85
N ASP A 437 -0.55 21.20 3.91
CA ASP A 437 0.39 20.89 4.99
C ASP A 437 1.56 20.00 4.51
N MET A 438 1.29 19.02 3.65
CA MET A 438 2.30 18.19 2.99
C MET A 438 3.28 19.07 2.20
N LYS A 439 2.76 20.00 1.40
CA LYS A 439 3.57 20.96 0.66
C LYS A 439 4.45 21.80 1.57
N ARG A 440 3.87 22.38 2.61
CA ARG A 440 4.59 23.23 3.57
C ARG A 440 5.77 22.51 4.22
N LEU A 441 5.62 21.22 4.51
CA LEU A 441 6.60 20.43 5.26
C LEU A 441 7.65 19.75 4.37
N PHE A 442 7.24 19.22 3.23
CA PHE A 442 8.04 18.24 2.48
C PHE A 442 8.51 18.72 1.10
N ILE A 443 7.91 19.75 0.50
CA ILE A 443 8.24 20.11 -0.89
C ILE A 443 9.69 20.59 -1.03
N ASP A 444 10.36 20.12 -2.08
CA ASP A 444 11.62 20.66 -2.57
C ASP A 444 11.34 21.73 -3.63
N LYS A 445 11.40 23.00 -3.24
CA LYS A 445 11.12 24.13 -4.15
C LYS A 445 12.22 24.33 -5.21
N GLU A 446 13.40 23.78 -5.00
CA GLU A 446 14.55 23.98 -5.90
C GLU A 446 14.58 22.90 -6.97
N ASN A 447 14.41 21.63 -6.61
CA ASN A 447 14.55 20.50 -7.54
C ASN A 447 13.25 19.71 -7.79
N GLY A 448 12.12 20.14 -7.21
CA GLY A 448 10.84 19.46 -7.33
C GLY A 448 10.73 18.17 -6.51
N GLY A 449 9.52 17.62 -6.45
CA GLY A 449 9.21 16.45 -5.60
C GLY A 449 9.16 16.79 -4.11
N PHE A 450 8.99 15.76 -3.29
CA PHE A 450 8.86 15.86 -1.85
C PHE A 450 9.94 15.05 -1.14
N PHE A 451 10.53 15.66 -0.12
CA PHE A 451 11.41 15.02 0.83
C PHE A 451 10.65 14.05 1.73
N PHE A 452 11.31 12.95 2.13
CA PHE A 452 10.66 11.90 2.90
C PHE A 452 10.25 12.32 4.33
N TYR A 453 11.09 13.07 5.04
CA TYR A 453 10.78 13.60 6.38
C TYR A 453 10.67 15.12 6.35
N GLY A 454 10.01 15.73 7.35
CA GLY A 454 9.66 17.16 7.36
C GLY A 454 10.84 18.11 7.56
N ASN A 455 10.70 19.37 7.13
CA ASN A 455 11.72 20.42 7.36
C ASN A 455 11.83 20.84 8.84
N ASP A 456 10.86 20.41 9.64
CA ASP A 456 10.71 20.61 11.07
C ASP A 456 11.17 19.41 11.92
N ALA A 457 11.62 18.31 11.27
CA ALA A 457 12.09 17.10 11.94
C ALA A 457 13.59 17.12 12.23
N GLU A 458 14.09 16.07 12.88
CA GLU A 458 15.52 15.87 13.15
C GLU A 458 16.33 15.97 11.85
N LYS A 459 17.43 16.73 11.86
CA LYS A 459 18.35 16.79 10.72
C LYS A 459 19.25 15.55 10.73
N LEU A 460 19.05 14.69 9.74
CA LEU A 460 19.92 13.56 9.43
C LEU A 460 20.99 13.95 8.41
N ILE A 461 21.89 13.02 8.07
CA ILE A 461 23.01 13.26 7.14
C ILE A 461 22.57 13.63 5.71
N ALA A 462 21.35 13.24 5.35
CA ALA A 462 20.71 13.60 4.09
C ALA A 462 19.19 13.62 4.29
N ARG A 463 18.50 14.34 3.40
CA ARG A 463 17.04 14.36 3.35
C ARG A 463 16.62 13.78 2.00
N PRO A 464 16.45 12.45 1.89
CA PRO A 464 16.20 11.82 0.60
C PRO A 464 14.79 12.13 0.09
N LYS A 465 14.64 12.03 -1.24
CA LYS A 465 13.34 11.96 -1.92
C LYS A 465 13.21 10.55 -2.46
N ASP A 466 12.13 9.86 -2.13
CA ASP A 466 11.87 8.53 -2.65
C ASP A 466 10.60 8.47 -3.50
N ALA A 467 10.74 7.89 -4.67
CA ALA A 467 9.68 7.64 -5.64
C ALA A 467 9.51 6.15 -5.95
N TYR A 468 10.36 5.28 -5.41
CA TYR A 468 10.33 3.86 -5.72
C TYR A 468 9.12 3.19 -5.07
N ASP A 469 8.25 2.61 -5.88
CA ASP A 469 7.10 1.84 -5.44
C ASP A 469 7.57 0.42 -5.07
N GLY A 470 7.75 0.18 -3.77
CA GLY A 470 8.23 -1.08 -3.21
C GLY A 470 7.09 -2.06 -2.92
N ALA A 471 6.92 -2.45 -1.65
CA ALA A 471 5.72 -3.18 -1.23
C ALA A 471 4.46 -2.27 -1.32
N MET A 472 4.64 -0.98 -1.01
CA MET A 472 3.63 0.06 -1.10
C MET A 472 4.05 1.12 -2.13
N PRO A 473 3.10 1.85 -2.73
CA PRO A 473 3.41 3.05 -3.51
C PRO A 473 4.17 4.08 -2.69
N SER A 474 5.20 4.73 -3.23
CA SER A 474 5.92 5.76 -2.46
C SER A 474 5.03 6.97 -2.16
N GLY A 475 5.34 7.73 -1.10
CA GLY A 475 4.65 8.98 -0.79
C GLY A 475 4.71 10.01 -1.93
N ASN A 476 5.80 10.07 -2.71
CA ASN A 476 5.85 10.93 -3.90
C ASN A 476 4.90 10.44 -5.00
N SER A 477 4.80 9.13 -5.20
CA SER A 477 3.89 8.54 -6.18
C SER A 477 2.44 8.85 -5.84
N VAL A 478 2.04 8.66 -4.58
CA VAL A 478 0.68 8.97 -4.12
C VAL A 478 0.41 10.47 -4.08
N ALA A 479 1.38 11.29 -3.68
CA ALA A 479 1.26 12.75 -3.75
C ALA A 479 0.98 13.22 -5.18
N ALA A 480 1.71 12.71 -6.18
CA ALA A 480 1.47 13.04 -7.58
C ALA A 480 0.04 12.70 -8.02
N MET A 481 -0.47 11.51 -7.64
CA MET A 481 -1.85 11.12 -7.91
C MET A 481 -2.86 12.04 -7.23
N ASN A 482 -2.70 12.32 -5.94
CA ASN A 482 -3.64 13.13 -5.17
C ASN A 482 -3.69 14.58 -5.65
N ILE A 483 -2.53 15.18 -5.95
CA ILE A 483 -2.44 16.54 -6.51
C ILE A 483 -3.21 16.61 -7.82
N LEU A 484 -3.06 15.61 -8.70
CA LEU A 484 -3.75 15.56 -9.98
C LEU A 484 -5.26 15.27 -9.83
N ARG A 485 -5.68 14.48 -8.83
CA ARG A 485 -7.11 14.31 -8.51
C ARG A 485 -7.72 15.60 -7.97
N LEU A 486 -7.02 16.28 -7.07
CA LEU A 486 -7.45 17.57 -6.52
C LEU A 486 -7.53 18.63 -7.62
N SER A 487 -6.61 18.66 -8.58
CA SER A 487 -6.69 19.59 -9.71
C SER A 487 -7.93 19.35 -10.56
N ARG A 488 -8.25 18.09 -10.87
CA ARG A 488 -9.47 17.70 -11.61
C ARG A 488 -10.76 18.05 -10.86
N ILE A 489 -10.79 17.83 -9.54
CA ILE A 489 -11.97 18.13 -8.71
C ILE A 489 -12.16 19.64 -8.52
N THR A 490 -11.09 20.38 -8.28
CA THR A 490 -11.17 21.81 -7.90
C THR A 490 -11.03 22.78 -9.08
N GLY A 491 -10.56 22.30 -10.23
CA GLY A 491 -10.26 23.14 -11.40
C GLY A 491 -9.01 24.02 -11.24
N LYS A 492 -8.21 23.81 -10.19
CA LYS A 492 -7.03 24.62 -9.88
C LYS A 492 -5.83 24.21 -10.72
N THR A 493 -5.34 25.12 -11.57
CA THR A 493 -4.25 24.85 -12.52
C THR A 493 -2.87 24.84 -11.88
N ASP A 494 -2.66 25.53 -10.76
CA ASP A 494 -1.39 25.52 -10.02
C ASP A 494 -1.03 24.12 -9.49
N LEU A 495 -2.04 23.29 -9.21
CA LEU A 495 -1.84 21.89 -8.87
C LEU A 495 -1.32 21.06 -10.06
N VAL A 496 -1.65 21.43 -11.30
CA VAL A 496 -1.11 20.76 -12.50
C VAL A 496 0.38 21.09 -12.64
N ASP A 497 0.76 22.35 -12.48
CA ASP A 497 2.18 22.76 -12.51
C ASP A 497 2.99 22.03 -11.44
N GLU A 498 2.41 21.86 -10.25
CA GLU A 498 3.01 21.12 -9.15
C GLU A 498 3.18 19.64 -9.47
N TYR A 499 2.15 18.99 -10.02
CA TYR A 499 2.23 17.62 -10.51
C TYR A 499 3.37 17.45 -11.53
N GLU A 500 3.48 18.35 -12.50
CA GLU A 500 4.54 18.31 -13.52
C GLU A 500 5.93 18.46 -12.90
N ASN A 501 6.09 19.30 -11.87
CA ASN A 501 7.35 19.44 -11.14
C ASN A 501 7.74 18.14 -10.40
N VAL A 502 6.78 17.43 -9.82
CA VAL A 502 7.02 16.11 -9.21
C VAL A 502 7.46 15.11 -10.27
N MET A 503 6.72 14.99 -11.38
CA MET A 503 7.06 14.04 -12.45
C MET A 503 8.43 14.32 -13.07
N ARG A 504 8.79 15.60 -13.25
CA ARG A 504 10.09 16.02 -13.78
C ARG A 504 11.25 15.63 -12.86
N CYS A 505 11.05 15.70 -11.54
CA CYS A 505 12.05 15.32 -10.53
C CYS A 505 12.46 13.84 -10.64
N PHE A 506 11.54 12.96 -11.04
CA PHE A 506 11.76 11.51 -11.10
C PHE A 506 11.80 10.93 -12.52
N ALA A 507 11.69 11.76 -13.55
CA ALA A 507 11.59 11.33 -14.93
C ALA A 507 12.74 10.42 -15.37
N ARG A 508 13.98 10.71 -14.94
CA ARG A 508 15.14 9.88 -15.27
C ARG A 508 15.02 8.47 -14.68
N GLN A 509 14.67 8.36 -13.40
CA GLN A 509 14.53 7.06 -12.74
C GLN A 509 13.38 6.26 -13.37
N ILE A 510 12.26 6.92 -13.66
CA ILE A 510 11.11 6.30 -14.32
C ILE A 510 11.51 5.77 -15.70
N LEU A 511 12.26 6.53 -16.51
CA LEU A 511 12.72 6.07 -17.83
C LEU A 511 13.72 4.91 -17.74
N GLN A 512 14.52 4.83 -16.67
CA GLN A 512 15.51 3.77 -16.47
C GLN A 512 14.88 2.46 -15.97
N ALA A 513 13.91 2.54 -15.05
CA ALA A 513 13.29 1.38 -14.43
C ALA A 513 11.78 1.57 -14.22
N PRO A 514 10.96 1.63 -15.31
CA PRO A 514 9.54 1.99 -15.21
C PRO A 514 8.71 1.15 -14.24
N LEU A 515 9.04 -0.14 -14.10
CA LEU A 515 8.32 -1.06 -13.21
C LEU A 515 8.45 -0.72 -11.73
N GLY A 516 9.48 0.03 -11.32
CA GLY A 516 9.65 0.49 -9.95
C GLY A 516 8.86 1.77 -9.62
N TYR A 517 8.03 2.27 -10.54
CA TYR A 517 7.34 3.56 -10.42
C TYR A 517 5.89 3.49 -10.92
N THR A 518 5.25 2.32 -10.83
CA THR A 518 3.99 2.05 -11.53
C THR A 518 2.79 2.85 -10.98
N HIS A 519 2.84 3.29 -9.72
CA HIS A 519 1.84 4.21 -9.19
C HIS A 519 2.05 5.64 -9.71
N MET A 520 3.30 6.11 -9.89
CA MET A 520 3.57 7.34 -10.66
C MET A 520 3.14 7.22 -12.12
N LEU A 521 3.37 6.08 -12.76
CA LEU A 521 2.89 5.86 -14.13
C LEU A 521 1.36 5.84 -14.19
N THR A 522 0.69 5.41 -13.12
CA THR A 522 -0.77 5.48 -13.01
C THR A 522 -1.26 6.94 -12.93
N SER A 523 -0.56 7.82 -12.21
CA SER A 523 -0.88 9.25 -12.23
C SER A 523 -0.56 9.89 -13.59
N HIS A 524 0.49 9.42 -14.27
CA HIS A 524 0.80 9.86 -15.63
C HIS A 524 -0.23 9.42 -16.67
N LEU A 525 -0.78 8.21 -16.55
CA LEU A 525 -1.96 7.79 -17.32
C LEU A 525 -3.14 8.74 -17.09
N LEU A 526 -3.43 9.09 -15.84
CA LEU A 526 -4.47 10.07 -15.53
C LEU A 526 -4.15 11.44 -16.15
N TYR A 527 -2.89 11.88 -16.20
CA TYR A 527 -2.52 13.17 -16.80
C TYR A 527 -2.69 13.18 -18.32
N LEU A 528 -2.30 12.10 -19.01
CA LEU A 528 -2.35 12.01 -20.47
C LEU A 528 -3.76 11.77 -21.02
N HIS A 529 -4.62 11.07 -20.27
CA HIS A 529 -5.96 10.77 -20.74
C HIS A 529 -6.93 11.95 -20.59
N PRO A 530 -7.83 12.16 -21.57
CA PRO A 530 -8.87 13.19 -21.51
C PRO A 530 -9.56 13.23 -20.16
N SER A 531 -9.73 14.45 -19.65
CA SER A 531 -10.45 14.66 -18.40
C SER A 531 -11.92 14.31 -18.62
N GLN A 532 -12.53 13.59 -17.66
CA GLN A 532 -13.97 13.39 -17.63
C GLN A 532 -14.47 13.76 -16.25
N GLU A 533 -15.30 14.80 -16.17
CA GLU A 533 -15.89 15.27 -14.94
C GLU A 533 -17.40 15.05 -14.99
N VAL A 534 -17.96 14.53 -13.90
CA VAL A 534 -19.41 14.39 -13.74
C VAL A 534 -19.86 15.33 -12.65
N ILE A 535 -20.60 16.37 -13.03
CA ILE A 535 -21.19 17.32 -12.09
C ILE A 535 -22.62 16.89 -11.83
N LEU A 536 -22.89 16.41 -10.61
CA LEU A 536 -24.21 16.07 -10.12
C LEU A 536 -24.81 17.25 -9.38
N VAL A 537 -26.01 17.65 -9.79
CA VAL A 537 -26.82 18.67 -9.12
C VAL A 537 -27.97 17.97 -8.42
N ALA A 538 -27.97 17.96 -7.08
CA ALA A 538 -29.09 17.43 -6.32
C ALA A 538 -30.29 18.38 -6.35
N GLY A 539 -31.49 17.81 -6.47
CA GLY A 539 -32.72 18.55 -6.19
C GLY A 539 -32.90 18.80 -4.68
N ASN A 540 -34.02 19.43 -4.30
CA ASN A 540 -34.34 19.66 -2.89
C ASN A 540 -34.48 18.35 -2.10
N ASP A 541 -35.01 17.31 -2.74
CA ASP A 541 -34.92 15.95 -2.25
C ASP A 541 -33.57 15.34 -2.63
N ARG A 542 -32.66 15.20 -1.66
CA ARG A 542 -31.33 14.60 -1.86
C ARG A 542 -31.40 13.15 -2.34
N SER A 543 -32.48 12.41 -2.06
CA SER A 543 -32.61 11.03 -2.54
C SER A 543 -32.70 10.94 -4.07
N SER A 544 -33.12 12.04 -4.74
CA SER A 544 -33.23 12.12 -6.19
C SER A 544 -31.91 11.90 -6.95
N VAL A 545 -30.77 12.12 -6.31
CA VAL A 545 -29.45 11.92 -6.93
C VAL A 545 -28.93 10.48 -6.82
N LYS A 546 -29.51 9.67 -5.92
CA LYS A 546 -29.06 8.29 -5.66
C LYS A 546 -28.95 7.44 -6.93
N PRO A 547 -29.92 7.45 -7.87
CA PRO A 547 -29.79 6.68 -9.11
C PRO A 547 -28.59 7.09 -9.99
N PHE A 548 -28.17 8.36 -9.95
CA PHE A 548 -26.98 8.83 -10.68
C PHE A 548 -25.69 8.39 -9.99
N ILE A 549 -25.66 8.47 -8.66
CA ILE A 549 -24.55 7.98 -7.84
C ILE A 549 -24.33 6.48 -8.09
N ASP A 550 -25.39 5.67 -8.12
CA ASP A 550 -25.30 4.23 -8.37
C ASP A 550 -24.69 3.90 -9.75
N VAL A 551 -24.96 4.73 -10.78
CA VAL A 551 -24.34 4.62 -12.11
C VAL A 551 -22.84 4.94 -12.10
N LEU A 552 -22.42 5.90 -11.28
CA LEU A 552 -21.00 6.21 -11.11
C LEU A 552 -20.28 5.11 -10.34
N ARG A 553 -20.89 4.55 -9.30
CA ARG A 553 -20.31 3.52 -8.42
C ARG A 553 -20.20 2.14 -9.08
N SER A 554 -21.08 1.80 -10.01
CA SER A 554 -21.20 0.44 -10.56
C SER A 554 -20.15 0.05 -11.63
N GLY A 555 -19.33 0.98 -12.14
CA GLY A 555 -18.38 0.68 -13.21
C GLY A 555 -16.96 1.14 -12.91
N PHE A 556 -15.97 0.46 -13.50
CA PHE A 556 -14.58 0.89 -13.42
C PHE A 556 -14.34 2.16 -14.26
N ARG A 557 -14.12 3.28 -13.57
CA ARG A 557 -14.02 4.64 -14.15
C ARG A 557 -12.80 5.40 -13.61
N PRO A 558 -11.58 4.91 -13.86
CA PRO A 558 -10.36 5.47 -13.25
C PRO A 558 -9.99 6.89 -13.73
N PHE A 559 -10.62 7.37 -14.81
CA PHE A 559 -10.35 8.70 -15.39
C PHE A 559 -11.50 9.69 -15.17
N THR A 560 -12.49 9.32 -14.35
CA THR A 560 -13.67 10.12 -14.07
C THR A 560 -13.56 10.74 -12.68
N ALA A 561 -13.64 12.06 -12.59
CA ALA A 561 -13.88 12.76 -11.33
C ALA A 561 -15.38 13.09 -11.21
N SER A 562 -15.92 13.08 -10.00
CA SER A 562 -17.33 13.44 -9.78
C SER A 562 -17.47 14.43 -8.65
N VAL A 563 -18.38 15.38 -8.82
CA VAL A 563 -18.72 16.39 -7.83
C VAL A 563 -20.22 16.37 -7.64
N LEU A 564 -20.68 16.37 -6.38
CA LEU A 564 -22.08 16.49 -6.03
C LEU A 564 -22.32 17.79 -5.27
N TYR A 565 -23.21 18.64 -5.78
CA TYR A 565 -23.63 19.85 -5.09
C TYR A 565 -25.13 20.12 -5.27
N GLY A 566 -25.70 21.03 -4.48
CA GLY A 566 -27.14 21.32 -4.45
C GLY A 566 -27.53 22.04 -3.16
N SER A 567 -28.82 22.01 -2.80
CA SER A 567 -29.29 22.70 -1.59
C SER A 567 -28.60 22.13 -0.33
N GLY A 568 -27.95 23.02 0.43
CA GLY A 568 -27.18 22.67 1.64
C GLY A 568 -25.72 22.29 1.41
N PHE A 569 -25.15 22.46 0.21
CA PHE A 569 -23.72 22.28 -0.09
C PHE A 569 -23.02 23.60 -0.44
N TYR A 570 -23.41 24.71 0.21
CA TYR A 570 -22.92 26.05 -0.14
C TYR A 570 -21.40 26.18 -0.01
N GLU A 571 -20.80 25.51 0.98
CA GLU A 571 -19.36 25.49 1.22
C GLU A 571 -18.56 24.88 0.05
N LEU A 572 -19.18 24.00 -0.74
CA LEU A 572 -18.52 23.38 -1.88
C LEU A 572 -18.24 24.37 -3.01
N LYS A 573 -19.03 25.45 -3.12
CA LYS A 573 -18.77 26.55 -4.08
C LYS A 573 -17.50 27.33 -3.72
N GLU A 574 -17.08 27.33 -2.46
CA GLU A 574 -15.81 27.95 -2.05
C GLU A 574 -14.62 27.05 -2.41
N LEU A 575 -14.78 25.74 -2.28
CA LEU A 575 -13.74 24.75 -2.61
C LEU A 575 -13.60 24.53 -4.12
N ILE A 576 -14.71 24.61 -4.86
CA ILE A 576 -14.82 24.33 -6.29
C ILE A 576 -15.62 25.46 -6.98
N PRO A 577 -15.02 26.64 -7.23
CA PRO A 577 -15.75 27.81 -7.70
C PRO A 577 -16.53 27.60 -9.01
N TYR A 578 -16.00 26.78 -9.92
CA TYR A 578 -16.60 26.57 -11.24
C TYR A 578 -17.98 25.87 -11.18
N ILE A 579 -18.34 25.19 -10.09
CA ILE A 579 -19.67 24.55 -9.98
C ILE A 579 -20.81 25.57 -9.91
N ALA A 580 -20.51 26.83 -9.59
CA ALA A 580 -21.50 27.90 -9.57
C ALA A 580 -22.09 28.21 -10.97
N GLU A 581 -21.43 27.78 -12.05
CA GLU A 581 -21.89 27.95 -13.42
C GLU A 581 -23.02 26.98 -13.81
N TYR A 582 -23.26 25.95 -13.01
CA TYR A 582 -24.28 24.94 -13.27
C TYR A 582 -25.57 25.32 -12.50
N PRO A 583 -26.70 25.50 -13.20
CA PRO A 583 -27.94 25.93 -12.56
C PRO A 583 -28.48 24.89 -11.57
N GLU A 584 -28.92 25.36 -10.40
CA GLU A 584 -29.67 24.55 -9.45
C GLU A 584 -31.02 24.11 -10.04
N ALA A 585 -31.45 22.90 -9.70
CA ALA A 585 -32.70 22.32 -10.18
C ALA A 585 -33.53 21.80 -9.00
N PRO A 586 -34.30 22.67 -8.31
CA PRO A 586 -34.98 22.30 -7.06
C PRO A 586 -35.89 21.08 -7.15
N GLU A 587 -36.52 20.86 -8.32
CA GLU A 587 -37.51 19.80 -8.54
C GLU A 587 -36.92 18.46 -9.00
N LYS A 588 -35.64 18.40 -9.41
CA LYS A 588 -35.04 17.16 -9.96
C LYS A 588 -33.52 17.18 -9.93
N ALA A 589 -32.91 15.99 -9.86
CA ALA A 589 -31.48 15.86 -10.04
C ALA A 589 -31.06 16.03 -11.52
N LEU A 590 -29.89 16.63 -11.73
CA LEU A 590 -29.24 16.76 -13.03
C LEU A 590 -27.85 16.14 -12.97
N ALA A 591 -27.37 15.62 -14.11
CA ALA A 591 -25.96 15.29 -14.28
C ALA A 591 -25.41 15.95 -15.54
N TYR A 592 -24.24 16.57 -15.42
CA TYR A 592 -23.48 17.10 -16.55
C TYR A 592 -22.24 16.24 -16.74
N VAL A 593 -22.06 15.72 -17.94
CA VAL A 593 -20.84 15.01 -18.33
C VAL A 593 -19.96 15.99 -19.09
N CYS A 594 -18.84 16.35 -18.49
CA CYS A 594 -17.84 17.25 -19.03
C CYS A 594 -16.63 16.47 -19.49
N ARG A 595 -16.03 16.91 -20.59
CA ARG A 595 -14.84 16.32 -21.18
C ARG A 595 -13.95 17.43 -21.70
N ASN A 596 -12.66 17.43 -21.32
CA ASN A 596 -11.69 18.42 -21.80
C ASN A 596 -12.24 19.86 -21.70
N PHE A 597 -12.78 20.23 -20.53
CA PHE A 597 -13.36 21.56 -20.26
C PHE A 597 -14.64 21.92 -21.04
N ALA A 598 -15.25 20.98 -21.77
CA ALA A 598 -16.53 21.17 -22.44
C ALA A 598 -17.62 20.25 -21.88
N CYS A 599 -18.78 20.80 -21.51
CA CYS A 599 -19.89 20.04 -20.94
C CYS A 599 -21.02 19.82 -21.94
N GLY A 600 -21.58 18.61 -21.94
CA GLY A 600 -22.80 18.29 -22.67
C GLY A 600 -24.05 18.93 -22.04
N LYS A 601 -25.20 18.79 -22.71
CA LYS A 601 -26.50 19.12 -22.11
C LYS A 601 -26.73 18.27 -20.85
N PRO A 602 -27.38 18.80 -19.81
CA PRO A 602 -27.68 18.02 -18.62
C PRO A 602 -28.60 16.85 -18.95
N VAL A 603 -28.28 15.69 -18.39
CA VAL A 603 -29.18 14.53 -18.40
C VAL A 603 -30.03 14.53 -17.13
N THR A 604 -31.28 14.07 -17.26
CA THR A 604 -32.27 14.12 -16.17
C THR A 604 -32.68 12.74 -15.66
N ASN A 605 -32.06 11.66 -16.16
CA ASN A 605 -32.25 10.30 -15.66
C ASN A 605 -30.94 9.52 -15.71
N SER A 606 -30.85 8.45 -14.93
CA SER A 606 -29.64 7.64 -14.76
C SER A 606 -29.25 6.82 -15.98
N GLU A 607 -30.22 6.40 -16.81
CA GLU A 607 -29.92 5.64 -18.03
C GLU A 607 -29.21 6.54 -19.07
N ASP A 608 -29.68 7.78 -19.24
CA ASP A 608 -29.01 8.75 -20.11
C ASP A 608 -27.60 9.09 -19.61
N LEU A 609 -27.39 9.17 -18.28
CA LEU A 609 -26.04 9.30 -17.71
C LEU A 609 -25.17 8.11 -18.09
N LYS A 610 -25.68 6.88 -17.90
CA LYS A 610 -24.96 5.65 -18.22
C LYS A 610 -24.54 5.62 -19.70
N GLN A 611 -25.45 5.96 -20.62
CA GLN A 611 -25.15 6.03 -22.05
C GLN A 611 -24.12 7.14 -22.34
N SER A 612 -24.26 8.30 -21.73
CA SER A 612 -23.32 9.43 -21.90
C SER A 612 -21.91 9.07 -21.45
N LEU A 613 -21.74 8.26 -20.40
CA LEU A 613 -20.44 7.81 -19.90
C LEU A 613 -19.76 6.76 -20.78
N LEU A 614 -20.49 6.08 -21.67
CA LEU A 614 -19.94 5.08 -22.60
C LEU A 614 -19.36 5.70 -23.88
N GLN A 615 -19.73 6.94 -24.21
CA GLN A 615 -19.24 7.59 -25.42
C GLN A 615 -17.75 7.95 -25.26
N PRO A 616 -16.89 7.59 -26.23
CA PRO A 616 -15.51 8.09 -26.25
C PRO A 616 -15.54 9.62 -26.31
N GLY A 617 -14.64 10.23 -25.54
CA GLY A 617 -14.54 11.68 -25.42
C GLY A 617 -13.81 12.35 -26.56
#